data_AF-A0A0F9QN68-F1
#
_entry.id   AF-A0A0F9QN68-F1
#
_cell.length_a   1.000
_cell.length_b   1.000
_cell.length_c   1.000
_cell.angle_alpha   90.00
_cell.angle_beta   90.00
_cell.angle_gamma   90.00
#
_symmetry.space_group_name_H-M   'P 1'
#
loop_
_entity.id
_entity.type
_entity.pdbx_description
1 polymer ?
#
loop_
_entity_poly.entity_id
_entity_poly.type
_entity_poly.pdbx_seq_one_letter_code
_entity_poly.pdbx_strand_id
1 'polypeptide(L)' 'MTTNTTESKQICSITVMFPVDSDDAAIAVKKKVGEALSDIEDSRIDFRIMPVPMPGTMPMR' A
#
# COMPACT_ATOMS: atom_id res chain seq x y z
N MET A 1 -22.01 9.02 -32.22
CA MET A 1 -21.45 7.69 -31.94
C MET A 1 -20.47 7.84 -30.79
N THR A 2 -20.85 7.41 -29.58
CA THR A 2 -20.01 7.48 -28.38
C THR A 2 -19.09 6.26 -28.37
N THR A 3 -17.82 6.46 -28.72
CA THR A 3 -16.79 5.41 -28.66
C THR A 3 -16.36 5.21 -27.21
N ASN A 4 -16.95 4.22 -26.57
CA ASN A 4 -16.53 3.73 -25.26
C ASN A 4 -15.27 2.88 -25.47
N THR A 5 -14.12 3.53 -25.61
CA THR A 5 -12.82 2.86 -25.74
C THR A 5 -12.42 2.38 -24.35
N THR A 6 -12.71 1.12 -24.03
CA THR A 6 -12.20 0.43 -22.84
C THR A 6 -10.72 0.16 -23.06
N GLU A 7 -9.89 1.20 -22.96
CA GLU A 7 -8.45 1.04 -22.87
C GLU A 7 -8.16 0.37 -21.52
N SER A 8 -7.49 -0.78 -21.55
CA SER A 8 -7.17 -1.57 -20.35
C SER A 8 -6.32 -0.73 -19.40
N LYS A 9 -6.95 -0.05 -18.43
CA LYS A 9 -6.24 0.74 -17.41
C LYS A 9 -5.22 -0.17 -16.72
N GLN A 10 -3.94 0.17 -16.84
CA GLN A 10 -2.86 -0.54 -16.16
C GLN A 10 -2.78 -0.07 -14.71
N ILE A 11 -2.61 -1.02 -13.78
CA ILE A 11 -2.48 -0.73 -12.35
C ILE A 11 -1.04 -1.04 -11.95
N CYS A 12 -0.34 -0.05 -11.40
CA CYS A 12 0.93 -0.25 -10.71
C CYS A 12 0.65 -0.51 -9.22
N SER A 13 1.07 -1.67 -8.71
CA SER A 13 0.93 -2.03 -7.30
C SER A 13 2.30 -2.19 -6.66
N ILE A 14 2.55 -1.43 -5.58
CA ILE A 14 3.81 -1.47 -4.83
C ILE A 14 3.48 -1.74 -3.36
N THR A 15 4.11 -2.77 -2.79
CA THR A 15 4.00 -3.10 -1.36
C THR A 15 5.32 -2.85 -0.69
N VAL A 16 5.36 -1.91 0.26
CA VAL A 16 6.54 -1.60 1.07
C VAL A 16 6.26 -1.99 2.52
N MET A 17 7.11 -2.83 3.09
CA MET A 17 7.03 -3.25 4.49
C MET A 17 8.27 -2.75 5.22
N PHE A 18 8.07 -2.10 6.36
CA PHE A 18 9.14 -1.60 7.21
C PHE A 18 8.72 -1.73 8.69
N PRO A 19 9.67 -1.98 9.61
CA PRO A 19 9.36 -1.97 11.02
C PRO A 19 8.97 -0.55 11.46
N VAL A 20 7.98 -0.47 12.35
CA VAL A 20 7.56 0.78 12.99
C VAL A 20 7.61 0.59 14.49
N ASP A 21 8.20 1.56 15.19
CA ASP A 21 8.33 1.49 16.66
C ASP A 21 7.05 1.93 17.38
N SER A 22 6.12 2.61 16.69
CA SER A 22 4.88 3.14 17.25
C SER A 22 3.82 3.39 16.18
N ASP A 23 2.54 3.38 16.57
CA ASP A 23 1.41 3.69 15.68
C ASP A 23 1.53 5.08 15.05
N ASP A 24 1.98 6.09 15.81
CA ASP A 24 2.23 7.45 15.31
C ASP A 24 3.23 7.49 14.16
N ALA A 25 4.31 6.70 14.24
CA ALA A 25 5.29 6.59 13.17
C ALA A 25 4.65 6.00 11.90
N ALA A 26 3.78 5.00 12.07
CA ALA A 26 3.07 4.37 10.97
C ALA A 26 2.07 5.33 10.30
N ILE A 27 1.35 6.13 11.09
CA ILE A 27 0.42 7.17 10.62
C ILE A 27 1.17 8.28 9.88
N ALA A 28 2.32 8.72 10.39
CA ALA A 28 3.16 9.73 9.75
C ALA A 28 3.61 9.27 8.35
N VAL A 29 3.97 8.00 8.19
CA VAL A 29 4.33 7.46 6.87
C VAL A 29 3.12 7.36 5.95
N LYS A 30 1.96 6.90 6.44
CA LYS A 30 0.72 6.91 5.64
C LYS A 30 0.41 8.31 5.08
N LYS A 31 0.59 9.35 5.90
CA LYS A 31 0.37 10.74 5.49
C LYS A 31 1.35 11.17 4.40
N LYS A 32 2.66 10.90 4.57
CA LYS A 32 3.67 11.20 3.55
C LYS A 32 3.42 10.49 2.22
N VAL A 33 2.99 9.23 2.27
CA VAL A 33 2.62 8.45 1.08
C VAL A 33 1.36 9.04 0.42
N GLY A 34 0.37 9.46 1.20
CA GLY A 34 -0.81 10.17 0.71
C GLY A 34 -0.48 11.48 0.01
N GLU A 35 0.39 12.29 0.60
CA GLU A 35 0.88 13.53 0.01
C GLU A 35 1.70 13.28 -1.27
N ALA A 36 2.52 12.24 -1.32
CA ALA A 36 3.30 11.90 -2.51
C ALA A 36 2.44 11.35 -3.67
N LEU A 37 1.27 10.80 -3.37
CA LEU A 37 0.34 10.24 -4.36
C LEU A 37 -0.83 11.19 -4.68
N SER A 38 -0.86 12.40 -4.11
CA SER A 38 -1.97 13.33 -4.28
C SER A 38 -2.18 13.80 -5.72
N ASP A 39 -1.13 13.75 -6.54
CA ASP A 39 -1.18 14.10 -7.96
C ASP A 39 -1.82 13.00 -8.84
N ILE A 40 -2.14 11.83 -8.27
CA ILE A 40 -2.73 10.69 -8.98
C ILE A 40 -4.20 10.54 -8.54
N GLU A 41 -5.12 11.06 -9.36
CA GLU A 41 -6.57 11.11 -9.08
C GLU A 41 -7.20 9.75 -8.76
N ASP A 42 -6.71 8.66 -9.34
CA ASP A 42 -7.23 7.30 -9.15
C ASP A 42 -6.37 6.46 -8.17
N SER A 43 -5.47 7.09 -7.40
CA SER A 43 -4.60 6.35 -6.47
C SER A 43 -5.37 5.84 -5.25
N ARG A 44 -5.16 4.56 -4.91
CA ARG A 44 -5.72 3.93 -3.71
C ARG A 44 -4.60 3.45 -2.82
N ILE A 45 -4.61 3.90 -1.57
CA ILE A 45 -3.63 3.50 -0.56
C ILE A 45 -4.27 2.45 0.34
N ASP A 46 -3.76 1.23 0.28
CA ASP A 46 -4.08 0.17 1.24
C ASP A 46 -3.00 0.18 2.33
N PHE A 47 -3.39 0.52 3.56
CA PHE A 47 -2.48 0.62 4.70
C PHE A 47 -2.88 -0.40 5.76
N ARG A 48 -1.93 -1.22 6.20
CA ARG A 48 -2.13 -2.25 7.23
C ARG A 48 -0.94 -2.28 8.18
N ILE A 49 -1.21 -2.26 9.47
CA ILE A 49 -0.23 -2.58 10.51
C ILE A 49 -0.37 -4.08 10.76
N MET A 50 0.71 -4.82 10.54
CA MET A 50 0.75 -6.26 10.74
C MET A 50 1.96 -6.60 11.63
N PRO A 51 1.83 -7.60 12.52
CA PRO A 51 2.99 -8.11 13.24
C PRO A 51 4.02 -8.59 12.22
N VAL A 52 5.29 -8.20 12.42
CA VAL A 52 6.38 -8.68 11.56
C VAL A 52 6.35 -10.21 11.60
N PRO A 53 6.25 -10.89 10.44
CA PRO A 53 6.35 -12.33 10.42
C PRO A 53 7.73 -12.69 10.96
N MET A 54 7.78 -13.28 12.16
CA MET A 54 9.03 -13.84 12.67
C MET A 54 9.47 -14.91 11.66
N PRO A 55 10.62 -14.76 10.99
CA PRO A 55 11.16 -15.82 10.18
C PRO A 55 11.61 -16.93 11.13
N GLY A 56 10.73 -17.89 11.46
CA GLY A 56 11.10 -18.94 12.41
C GLY A 56 10.05 -19.93 12.86
N THR A 57 8.76 -19.65 12.81
CA THR A 57 7.73 -20.64 13.16
C THR A 57 7.16 -21.29 11.91
N MET A 58 7.93 -22.21 11.32
CA MET A 58 7.30 -23.27 10.53
C MET A 58 6.37 -24.07 11.46
N PRO A 59 5.09 -24.26 11.11
CA PRO A 59 4.28 -25.25 11.81
C PRO A 59 4.91 -26.62 11.56
N MET A 60 5.47 -27.23 12.61
CA MET A 60 5.78 -28.66 12.59
C MET A 60 4.44 -29.38 12.36
N ARG A 61 4.37 -30.04 11.21
CA ARG A 61 3.22 -30.76 10.69
C ARG A 61 2.81 -31.91 11.59
#